data_AF-A0A9D8BZY3-F1
#
_entry.id   AF-A0A9D8BZY3-F1
#
_cell.length_a   1.000
_cell.length_b   1.000
_cell.length_c   1.000
_cell.angle_alpha   90.00
_cell.angle_beta   90.00
_cell.angle_gamma   90.00
#
_symmetry.space_group_name_H-M   'P 1'
#
loop_
_entity.id
_entity.type
_entity.pdbx_description
1 polymer ?
#
loop_
_entity_poly.entity_id
_entity_poly.type
_entity_poly.pdbx_seq_one_letter_code
_entity_poly.pdbx_strand_id
1 'polypeptide(L)'
;MFDQKTSLLQLLDASSRAKGVQIFIGGESSLVPMDQLSVVVAPYEVDGRIVGTLGVIGPTRMAYERVIPIVDITARLVSGALNHLNH
;
A
#
# COMPACT_ATOMS: atom_id res chain seq x y z
N MET A 1 3.70 14.10 16.22
CA MET A 1 2.69 14.25 15.14
C MET A 1 3.32 14.44 13.75
N PHE A 2 4.43 15.18 13.62
CA PHE A 2 5.16 15.28 12.33
C PHE A 2 5.83 13.96 11.91
N ASP A 3 6.41 13.20 12.85
CA ASP A 3 7.09 11.92 12.54
C ASP A 3 6.21 10.85 11.92
N GLN A 4 4.95 10.75 12.34
CA GLN A 4 4.00 9.76 11.81
C GLN A 4 3.68 10.01 10.33
N LYS A 5 3.56 11.28 9.91
CA LYS A 5 3.34 11.64 8.51
C LYS A 5 4.56 11.31 7.65
N THR A 6 5.76 11.61 8.14
CA THR A 6 7.01 11.31 7.43
C THR A 6 7.24 9.80 7.28
N SER A 7 6.96 9.04 8.34
CA SER A 7 7.03 7.58 8.36
C SER A 7 6.10 6.93 7.34
N LEU A 8 4.84 7.39 7.28
CA LEU A 8 3.86 6.94 6.28
C LEU A 8 4.29 7.30 4.86
N LEU A 9 4.85 8.50 4.65
CA LEU A 9 5.36 8.90 3.33
C LEU A 9 6.55 8.05 2.89
N GLN A 10 7.45 7.67 3.79
CA GLN A 10 8.57 6.77 3.49
C GLN A 10 8.10 5.35 3.16
N LEU A 11 7.06 4.86 3.84
CA LEU A 11 6.41 3.59 3.51
C LEU A 11 5.79 3.61 2.10
N LEU A 12 5.07 4.68 1.77
CA LEU A 12 4.43 4.85 0.46
C LEU A 12 5.48 4.99 -0.66
N ASP A 13 6.59 5.66 -0.40
CA ASP A 13 7.69 5.80 -1.36
C ASP A 13 8.45 4.48 -1.57
N ALA A 14 8.63 3.69 -0.49
CA ALA A 14 9.14 2.32 -0.60
C ALA A 14 8.17 1.41 -1.35
N SER A 15 6.86 1.67 -1.28
CA SER A 15 5.87 0.86 -1.99
C SER A 15 5.72 1.15 -3.47
N SER A 16 5.90 2.41 -3.84
CA SER A 16 5.92 2.85 -5.24
C SER A 16 7.03 2.16 -6.07
N ARG A 17 8.07 1.63 -5.42
CA ARG A 17 9.22 0.98 -6.09
C ARG A 17 9.16 -0.55 -6.16
N ALA A 18 8.26 -1.19 -5.44
CA ALA A 18 8.20 -2.65 -5.39
C ALA A 18 7.15 -3.21 -6.36
N LYS A 19 7.39 -4.42 -6.85
CA LYS A 19 6.40 -5.17 -7.63
C LYS A 19 5.52 -5.98 -6.69
N GLY A 20 4.20 -5.80 -6.78
CA GLY A 20 3.21 -6.58 -6.04
C GLY A 20 2.83 -6.01 -4.68
N VAL A 21 2.17 -6.84 -3.86
CA VAL A 21 1.65 -6.44 -2.55
C VAL A 21 2.79 -6.32 -1.53
N GLN A 22 2.76 -5.26 -0.74
CA GLN A 22 3.66 -5.05 0.39
C GLN A 22 2.90 -4.95 1.69
N ILE A 23 3.49 -5.51 2.74
CA ILE A 23 2.92 -5.56 4.07
C ILE A 23 3.92 -4.94 5.02
N PHE A 24 3.48 -3.95 5.77
CA PHE A 24 4.27 -3.28 6.79
C PHE A 24 3.61 -3.54 8.14
N ILE A 25 4.35 -4.20 9.04
CA ILE A 25 3.88 -4.56 10.36
C ILE A 25 4.52 -3.63 11.38
N GLY A 26 3.69 -2.91 12.13
CA GLY A 26 4.13 -2.02 13.20
C GLY A 26 4.86 -2.79 14.30
N GLY A 27 6.00 -2.26 14.73
CA GLY A 27 6.92 -2.93 15.66
C GLY A 27 8.09 -3.68 14.99
N GLU A 28 8.00 -4.00 13.70
CA GLU A 28 9.10 -4.68 12.95
C GLU A 28 9.78 -3.77 11.91
N SER A 29 9.18 -2.61 11.61
CA SER A 29 9.76 -1.62 10.71
C SER A 29 10.40 -0.48 11.51
N SER A 30 11.71 -0.26 11.34
CA SER A 30 12.45 0.87 11.92
C SER A 30 11.97 2.24 11.42
N LEU A 31 11.04 2.26 10.45
CA LEU A 31 10.50 3.45 9.80
C LEU A 31 9.18 3.92 10.41
N VAL A 32 8.63 3.29 11.46
CA VAL A 32 7.27 3.62 11.93
C VAL A 32 7.10 3.60 13.46
N PRO A 33 6.72 4.72 14.12
CA PRO A 33 6.29 4.75 15.52
C PRO A 33 4.79 4.38 15.63
N MET A 34 4.40 3.25 15.06
CA MET A 34 3.03 2.73 15.07
C MET A 34 3.04 1.32 15.64
N ASP A 35 3.40 1.17 16.90
CA ASP A 35 3.58 -0.10 17.62
C ASP A 35 2.34 -1.02 17.62
N GLN A 36 1.23 -0.60 17.00
CA GLN A 36 -0.04 -1.33 16.96
C GLN A 36 -0.76 -1.30 15.59
N LEU A 37 -0.19 -0.67 14.56
CA LEU A 37 -0.81 -0.65 13.22
C LEU A 37 -0.04 -1.48 12.21
N SER A 38 -0.73 -1.87 11.16
CA SER A 38 -0.15 -2.51 9.99
C SER A 38 -0.77 -1.96 8.73
N VAL A 39 -0.01 -1.97 7.66
CA VAL A 39 -0.37 -1.38 6.37
C VAL A 39 -0.17 -2.43 5.29
N VAL A 40 -1.22 -2.72 4.52
CA VAL A 40 -1.16 -3.59 3.34
C VAL A 40 -1.38 -2.72 2.12
N VAL A 41 -0.45 -2.73 1.17
CA VAL A 41 -0.47 -1.83 0.01
C VAL A 41 -0.16 -2.58 -1.28
N ALA A 42 -0.70 -2.11 -2.41
CA ALA A 42 -0.37 -2.58 -3.75
C ALA A 42 -0.28 -1.39 -4.73
N PRO A 43 0.72 -1.37 -5.62
CA PRO A 43 0.83 -0.33 -6.63
C PRO A 43 -0.28 -0.49 -7.67
N TYR A 44 -0.75 0.64 -8.22
CA TYR A 44 -1.58 0.66 -9.41
C TYR A 44 -0.85 1.39 -10.55
N GLU A 45 -1.10 0.93 -11.77
CA GLU A 45 -0.36 1.33 -12.95
C GLU A 45 -1.28 1.91 -14.02
N VAL A 46 -0.74 2.86 -14.76
CA VAL A 46 -1.35 3.43 -15.95
C VAL A 46 -0.34 3.38 -17.08
N ASP A 47 -0.71 2.80 -18.21
CA ASP A 47 0.16 2.59 -19.37
C ASP A 47 1.50 1.90 -19.00
N GLY A 48 1.43 0.94 -18.07
CA GLY A 48 2.59 0.20 -17.56
C GLY A 48 3.52 1.00 -16.64
N ARG A 49 3.09 2.18 -16.17
CA ARG A 49 3.82 3.00 -15.21
C ARG A 49 3.10 3.05 -13.88
N ILE A 50 3.82 2.80 -12.79
CA ILE A 50 3.28 2.98 -11.44
C ILE A 50 2.97 4.46 -11.24
N VAL A 51 1.69 4.75 -11.02
CA VAL A 51 1.17 6.11 -10.80
C VAL A 51 0.81 6.36 -9.35
N GLY A 52 0.71 5.30 -8.53
CA GLY A 52 0.45 5.42 -7.11
C GLY A 52 0.30 4.07 -6.43
N THR A 53 -0.16 4.09 -5.19
CA THR A 53 -0.35 2.91 -4.35
C THR A 53 -1.70 2.98 -3.65
N LEU A 54 -2.41 1.85 -3.62
CA LEU A 54 -3.64 1.66 -2.87
C LEU A 54 -3.35 0.81 -1.64
N GLY A 55 -3.96 1.13 -0.49
CA GLY A 55 -3.68 0.37 0.72
C GLY A 55 -4.73 0.45 1.81
N VAL A 56 -4.66 -0.52 2.72
CA VAL A 56 -5.48 -0.65 3.92
C VAL A 56 -4.59 -0.47 5.13
N ILE A 57 -5.05 0.35 6.08
CA ILE A 57 -4.42 0.55 7.40
C ILE A 57 -5.32 -0.12 8.44
N GLY A 58 -4.75 -0.95 9.30
CA GLY A 58 -5.50 -1.66 10.34
C GLY A 58 -4.63 -2.01 11.54
N PRO A 59 -5.19 -2.68 12.57
CA PRO A 59 -4.41 -3.18 13.69
C PRO A 59 -3.41 -4.26 13.25
N THR A 60 -2.35 -4.47 14.05
CA THR A 60 -1.31 -5.48 13.75
C THR A 60 -1.85 -6.89 13.49
N ARG A 61 -2.95 -7.28 14.16
CA ARG A 61 -3.65 -8.56 13.95
C ARG A 61 -4.92 -8.38 13.13
N MET A 62 -4.79 -7.98 11.87
CA MET A 62 -5.90 -8.01 10.91
C MET A 62 -5.97 -9.36 10.17
N ALA A 63 -7.09 -9.63 9.50
CA ALA A 63 -7.25 -10.84 8.68
C ALA A 63 -6.48 -10.72 7.35
N TYR A 64 -5.15 -10.88 7.37
CA TYR A 64 -4.27 -10.71 6.22
C TYR A 64 -4.67 -11.57 5.02
N GLU A 65 -5.11 -12.80 5.26
CA GLU A 65 -5.62 -13.72 4.24
C GLU A 65 -6.75 -13.14 3.39
N ARG A 66 -7.56 -12.23 3.97
CA ARG A 66 -8.64 -11.52 3.28
C ARG A 66 -8.20 -10.17 2.76
N VAL A 67 -7.38 -9.44 3.51
CA VAL A 67 -6.99 -8.07 3.16
C VAL A 67 -6.05 -8.04 1.95
N ILE A 68 -5.07 -8.95 1.88
CA ILE A 68 -4.12 -9.05 0.77
C ILE A 68 -4.82 -9.16 -0.60
N PRO A 69 -5.72 -10.13 -0.85
CA PRO A 69 -6.37 -10.24 -2.15
C PRO A 69 -7.30 -9.06 -2.45
N ILE A 70 -7.95 -8.49 -1.44
CA ILE A 70 -8.80 -7.30 -1.63
C ILE A 70 -7.97 -6.14 -2.17
N VAL A 71 -6.81 -5.86 -1.55
CA VAL A 71 -5.93 -4.76 -1.96
C VAL A 71 -5.35 -5.00 -3.35
N ASP A 72 -4.86 -6.20 -3.66
CA ASP A 72 -4.31 -6.55 -4.98
C ASP A 72 -5.35 -6.41 -6.09
N ILE A 73 -6.53 -7.02 -5.92
CA ILE A 73 -7.60 -6.95 -6.92
C ILE A 73 -8.05 -5.51 -7.12
N THR A 74 -8.23 -4.76 -6.02
CA THR A 74 -8.67 -3.35 -6.11
C THR A 74 -7.63 -2.50 -6.85
N ALA A 75 -6.33 -2.66 -6.58
CA ALA A 75 -5.28 -1.94 -7.29
C ALA A 75 -5.26 -2.29 -8.80
N ARG A 76 -5.50 -3.55 -9.16
CA ARG A 76 -5.63 -3.98 -10.58
C ARG A 76 -6.88 -3.40 -11.25
N LEU A 77 -8.01 -3.34 -10.53
CA LEU A 77 -9.24 -2.73 -11.04
C LEU A 77 -9.05 -1.23 -11.29
N VAL A 78 -8.40 -0.52 -10.36
CA VAL A 78 -8.04 0.89 -10.54
C VAL A 78 -7.11 1.06 -11.75
N SER A 79 -6.11 0.20 -11.90
CA SER A 79 -5.20 0.21 -13.06
C SER A 79 -5.99 0.06 -14.37
N GLY A 80 -6.90 -0.92 -14.44
CA GLY A 80 -7.74 -1.14 -15.61
C GLY A 80 -8.68 0.02 -15.92
N ALA A 81 -9.31 0.61 -14.89
CA ALA A 81 -10.21 1.74 -15.05
C ALA A 81 -9.48 3.00 -15.56
N LEU A 82 -8.30 3.29 -15.01
CA LEU A 82 -7.49 4.45 -15.41
C LEU A 82 -6.90 4.27 -16.81
N ASN A 83 -6.46 3.06 -17.18
CA ASN A 83 -6.04 2.75 -18.54
C ASN A 83 -7.17 2.99 -19.55
N HIS A 84 -8.42 2.68 -19.19
CA HIS A 84 -9.56 2.91 -20.06
C HIS A 84 -9.90 4.39 -20.27
N LEU A 85 -9.65 5.24 -19.26
CA LEU A 85 -9.91 6.69 -19.34
C LEU A 85 -8.85 7.45 -20.16
N ASN A 86 -7.67 6.87 -20.33
CA ASN A 86 -6.57 7.46 -21.11
C ASN A 86 -6.61 7.12 -22.60
N HIS A 87 -7.60 6.30 -23.03
CA HIS A 87 -7.87 5.92 -24.41
C HIS A 87 -9.14 6.60 -24.93
#